data_AF-A0A521Y8T1-F1
#
_entry.id   AF-A0A521Y8T1-F1
#
_cell.length_a   1.000
_cell.length_b   1.000
_cell.length_c   1.000
_cell.angle_alpha   90.00
_cell.angle_beta   90.00
_cell.angle_gamma   90.00
#
_symmetry.space_group_name_H-M   'P 1'
#
loop_
_entity.id
_entity.type
_entity.pdbx_description
1 polymer ?
#
loop_
_entity_poly.entity_id
_entity_poly.type
_entity_poly.pdbx_seq_one_letter_code
_entity_poly.pdbx_strand_id
1 'polypeptide(L)'
;MKSISRKTKPPALAASALAVFALLGASAARAQDGGAVLPTVDIDGRRAGGLRLDQPTGTGSRLGLSLRETPASVEALDGADLRQRGDTSLQDAVTRFTGITGFGTPGDGGTALSARGFTGHGSVMTLLDGVRLYVGAGTVTFPFDTWTVGRVEALRGPASVLYGDSALGAAVNVVSKQPTRTQAPVEAHASWGADHTHALAFGTGGPLGERLSYRIDAVGRGSDGQVDRGRSRSNALSGSLRYDIDPTLAVTLQYDGGRQKPTRWFGTPLVKGRVQDGTEELNYNVRDSDIRYDDDWLRARVDWQLDGGIRLSNETWRLRARRHWRNLETYEYDGAGSVYRYDYLEIFHDQTQVGNRFSASGDGRIGGLANKWSAGFELNRIAFQHDNNFSFSGDSSVPLLGFDPGLFEGGDETVPA
;
A
#
# COMPACT_ATOMS: atom_id res chain seq x y z
N MET A 1 38.63 -8.35 -68.19
CA MET A 1 38.25 -9.39 -69.18
C MET A 1 37.91 -10.68 -68.43
N LYS A 2 36.73 -11.26 -68.71
CA LYS A 2 36.25 -12.67 -68.52
C LYS A 2 36.29 -13.23 -67.07
N SER A 3 35.19 -13.43 -66.32
CA SER A 3 33.91 -14.18 -66.47
C SER A 3 33.97 -15.69 -66.13
N ILE A 4 33.00 -16.12 -65.28
CA ILE A 4 32.32 -17.45 -65.17
C ILE A 4 33.11 -18.53 -64.39
N SER A 5 32.57 -19.43 -63.53
CA SER A 5 31.28 -19.68 -62.83
C SER A 5 31.39 -21.03 -62.08
N ARG A 6 30.41 -21.29 -61.18
CA ARG A 6 30.00 -22.54 -60.50
C ARG A 6 30.67 -22.82 -59.16
N LYS A 7 30.03 -23.35 -58.10
CA LYS A 7 28.64 -23.61 -57.62
C LYS A 7 28.84 -24.79 -56.64
N THR A 8 28.51 -24.65 -55.36
CA THR A 8 27.97 -25.73 -54.50
C THR A 8 27.34 -25.12 -53.23
N LYS A 9 26.25 -25.73 -52.74
CA LYS A 9 25.41 -25.45 -51.56
C LYS A 9 24.88 -26.82 -51.08
N PRO A 10 24.16 -26.96 -49.93
CA PRO A 10 24.44 -26.69 -48.51
C PRO A 10 24.17 -27.98 -47.66
N PRO A 11 23.94 -27.97 -46.32
CA PRO A 11 22.63 -27.66 -45.67
C PRO A 11 22.83 -26.95 -44.30
N ALA A 12 21.89 -26.72 -43.37
CA ALA A 12 20.48 -26.31 -43.24
C ALA A 12 20.20 -26.26 -41.70
N LEU A 13 19.07 -25.67 -41.27
CA LEU A 13 18.51 -25.57 -39.89
C LEU A 13 18.96 -24.32 -39.08
N ALA A 14 18.11 -23.54 -38.42
CA ALA A 14 16.65 -23.53 -38.26
C ALA A 14 16.21 -22.11 -37.84
N ALA A 15 15.17 -21.57 -38.46
CA ALA A 15 14.46 -20.38 -38.01
C ALA A 15 12.97 -20.65 -38.19
N SER A 16 12.25 -20.88 -37.08
CA SER A 16 10.81 -21.10 -37.08
C SER A 16 10.25 -20.82 -35.68
N ALA A 17 9.61 -19.67 -35.50
CA ALA A 17 8.52 -19.45 -34.53
C ALA A 17 7.99 -18.01 -34.65
N LEU A 18 7.27 -17.68 -35.73
CA LEU A 18 6.41 -16.49 -35.77
C LEU A 18 5.29 -16.69 -36.81
N ALA A 19 4.33 -17.55 -36.50
CA ALA A 19 3.12 -17.73 -37.31
C ALA A 19 2.00 -18.44 -36.54
N VAL A 20 1.39 -17.76 -35.55
CA VAL A 20 0.08 -18.16 -35.00
C VAL A 20 -0.71 -16.89 -34.68
N PHE A 21 -1.21 -16.19 -35.72
CA PHE A 21 -2.20 -15.12 -35.53
C PHE A 21 -3.00 -14.78 -36.82
N ALA A 22 -3.50 -15.79 -37.54
CA ALA A 22 -4.22 -15.54 -38.79
C ALA A 22 -5.29 -16.58 -39.18
N LEU A 23 -6.07 -17.15 -38.25
CA LEU A 23 -7.06 -18.19 -38.61
C LEU A 23 -8.39 -18.15 -37.82
N LEU A 24 -8.91 -16.97 -37.46
CA LEU A 24 -10.30 -16.82 -37.00
C LEU A 24 -10.93 -15.58 -37.65
N GLY A 25 -11.38 -15.75 -38.89
CA GLY A 25 -12.01 -14.68 -39.66
C GLY A 25 -12.76 -15.20 -40.88
N ALA A 26 -13.68 -16.15 -40.68
CA ALA A 26 -14.65 -16.55 -41.70
C ALA A 26 -16.06 -16.27 -41.16
N SER A 27 -16.48 -15.00 -41.24
CA SER A 27 -17.87 -14.62 -41.02
C SER A 27 -18.63 -14.75 -42.32
N ALA A 28 -19.65 -15.61 -42.33
CA ALA A 28 -20.63 -15.71 -43.39
C ALA A 28 -21.41 -14.38 -43.51
N ALA A 29 -21.37 -13.76 -44.68
CA ALA A 29 -22.20 -12.61 -45.00
C ALA A 29 -23.66 -13.06 -45.09
N ARG A 30 -24.51 -12.58 -44.17
CA ARG A 30 -25.96 -12.56 -44.33
C ARG A 30 -26.40 -11.15 -44.67
N ALA A 31 -27.14 -11.01 -45.76
CA ALA A 31 -27.84 -9.79 -46.10
C ALA A 31 -28.89 -9.47 -45.02
N GLN A 32 -28.82 -8.28 -44.44
CA GLN A 32 -29.86 -7.72 -43.59
C GLN A 32 -30.48 -6.53 -44.31
N ASP A 33 -31.67 -6.75 -44.86
CA ASP A 33 -32.67 -5.70 -45.07
C ASP A 33 -33.21 -5.31 -43.69
N GLY A 34 -33.02 -4.05 -43.31
CA GLY A 34 -33.54 -3.49 -42.07
C GLY A 34 -33.04 -2.07 -41.87
N GLY A 35 -33.95 -1.10 -41.85
CA GLY A 35 -33.65 0.34 -41.77
C GLY A 35 -32.62 0.67 -40.68
N ALA A 36 -31.70 1.56 -41.02
CA ALA A 36 -30.61 1.99 -40.14
C ALA A 36 -31.17 2.71 -38.91
N VAL A 37 -31.41 1.95 -37.83
CA VAL A 37 -31.57 2.49 -36.48
C VAL A 37 -30.17 2.84 -36.00
N LEU A 38 -29.87 4.14 -35.90
CA LEU A 38 -28.62 4.61 -35.32
C LEU A 38 -28.55 4.10 -33.86
N PRO A 39 -27.42 3.53 -33.42
CA PRO A 39 -27.26 3.12 -32.04
C PRO A 39 -27.44 4.33 -31.12
N THR A 40 -28.18 4.14 -30.03
CA THR A 40 -28.34 5.15 -28.98
C THR A 40 -26.96 5.52 -28.47
N VAL A 41 -26.59 6.79 -28.63
CA VAL A 41 -25.38 7.34 -28.01
C VAL A 41 -25.72 7.60 -26.55
N ASP A 42 -25.33 6.67 -25.68
CA ASP A 42 -25.36 6.90 -24.24
C ASP A 42 -24.24 7.89 -23.90
N ILE A 43 -24.61 9.15 -23.67
CA ILE A 43 -23.67 10.17 -23.18
C ILE A 43 -23.54 9.96 -21.67
N ASP A 44 -22.62 9.09 -21.27
CA ASP A 44 -22.21 8.99 -19.87
C ASP A 44 -21.31 10.19 -19.54
N GLY A 45 -21.94 11.25 -19.04
CA GLY A 45 -21.25 12.44 -18.58
C GLY A 45 -20.45 12.16 -17.32
N ARG A 46 -19.28 11.53 -17.44
CA ARG A 46 -18.29 11.54 -16.34
C ARG A 46 -17.85 12.99 -16.14
N ARG A 47 -18.35 13.61 -15.06
CA ARG A 47 -17.83 14.88 -14.57
C ARG A 47 -16.37 14.63 -14.15
N ALA A 48 -15.44 14.90 -15.06
CA ALA A 48 -14.02 14.94 -14.73
C ALA A 48 -13.80 16.00 -13.64
N GLY A 49 -13.23 15.57 -12.51
CA GLY A 49 -12.51 16.43 -11.56
C GLY A 49 -13.24 17.69 -11.07
N GLY A 50 -14.17 17.54 -10.13
CA GLY A 50 -14.50 18.61 -9.19
C GLY A 50 -13.74 18.43 -7.87
N LEU A 51 -13.76 19.39 -6.96
CA LEU A 51 -13.19 19.29 -5.60
C LEU A 51 -13.84 18.21 -4.71
N ARG A 52 -14.78 17.42 -5.25
CA ARG A 52 -15.51 16.32 -4.58
C ARG A 52 -16.10 16.71 -3.23
N LEU A 53 -16.45 17.98 -3.07
CA LEU A 53 -16.85 18.57 -1.79
C LEU A 53 -18.11 17.92 -1.20
N ASP A 54 -18.96 17.37 -2.06
CA ASP A 54 -20.23 16.75 -1.69
C ASP A 54 -20.09 15.22 -1.46
N GLN A 55 -18.89 14.66 -1.61
CA GLN A 55 -18.64 13.24 -1.34
C GLN A 55 -18.52 13.01 0.18
N PRO A 56 -19.32 12.09 0.76
CA PRO A 56 -19.18 11.68 2.15
C PRO A 56 -17.80 11.09 2.45
N THR A 57 -17.24 11.43 3.60
CA THR A 57 -16.02 10.81 4.13
C THR A 57 -16.28 10.16 5.47
N GLY A 58 -15.65 9.00 5.68
CA GLY A 58 -15.75 8.31 6.98
C GLY A 58 -14.84 8.97 8.02
N THR A 59 -13.68 9.46 7.57
CA THR A 59 -12.57 9.82 8.46
C THR A 59 -12.82 11.07 9.29
N GLY A 60 -13.57 12.03 8.73
CA GLY A 60 -13.77 13.33 9.36
C GLY A 60 -14.71 13.32 10.57
N SER A 61 -15.66 12.38 10.66
CA SER A 61 -16.72 12.47 11.67
C SER A 61 -17.42 11.15 12.05
N ARG A 62 -17.30 10.08 11.26
CA ARG A 62 -18.16 8.88 11.35
C ARG A 62 -19.67 9.15 11.27
N LEU A 63 -20.08 10.33 10.78
CA LEU A 63 -21.48 10.74 10.62
C LEU A 63 -21.96 10.67 9.16
N GLY A 64 -21.06 10.29 8.23
CA GLY A 64 -21.36 10.30 6.79
C GLY A 64 -21.48 11.71 6.21
N LEU A 65 -20.79 12.68 6.80
CA LEU A 65 -20.74 14.05 6.32
C LEU A 65 -19.87 14.15 5.06
N SER A 66 -20.28 15.02 4.14
CA SER A 66 -19.46 15.42 3.02
C SER A 66 -18.24 16.24 3.47
N LEU A 67 -17.26 16.40 2.58
CA LEU A 67 -16.11 17.28 2.82
C LEU A 67 -16.57 18.73 3.13
N ARG A 68 -17.64 19.21 2.49
CA ARG A 68 -18.20 20.55 2.72
C ARG A 68 -18.83 20.70 4.10
N GLU A 69 -19.47 19.65 4.61
CA GLU A 69 -20.18 19.67 5.89
C GLU A 69 -19.26 19.40 7.09
N THR A 70 -18.09 18.80 6.86
CA THR A 70 -17.17 18.44 7.94
C THR A 70 -16.43 19.68 8.45
N PRO A 71 -16.56 20.07 9.74
CA PRO A 71 -15.92 21.26 10.29
C PRO A 71 -14.43 21.00 10.65
N ALA A 72 -13.69 20.37 9.74
CA ALA A 72 -12.29 20.05 9.91
C ALA A 72 -11.56 20.03 8.57
N SER A 73 -10.23 20.12 8.61
CA SER A 73 -9.39 20.07 7.41
C SER A 73 -9.23 18.65 6.89
N VAL A 74 -10.23 18.17 6.14
CA VAL A 74 -10.22 16.85 5.50
C VAL A 74 -9.81 16.96 4.03
N GLU A 75 -8.99 16.03 3.58
CA GLU A 75 -8.62 15.86 2.18
C GLU A 75 -8.78 14.38 1.82
N ALA A 76 -9.17 14.09 0.57
CA ALA A 76 -9.36 12.73 0.09
C ALA A 76 -8.89 12.61 -1.35
N LEU A 77 -8.25 11.49 -1.68
CA LEU A 77 -7.73 11.19 -3.00
C LEU A 77 -8.11 9.76 -3.39
N ASP A 78 -8.75 9.59 -4.55
CA ASP A 78 -9.17 8.28 -5.02
C ASP A 78 -7.96 7.46 -5.49
N GLY A 79 -8.05 6.14 -5.34
CA GLY A 79 -6.99 5.23 -5.79
C GLY A 79 -6.71 5.34 -7.30
N ALA A 80 -7.72 5.70 -8.11
CA ALA A 80 -7.50 5.95 -9.54
C ALA A 80 -6.59 7.16 -9.78
N ASP A 81 -6.77 8.23 -8.99
CA ASP A 81 -5.93 9.42 -9.05
C ASP A 81 -4.51 9.12 -8.57
N LEU A 82 -4.35 8.31 -7.51
CA LEU A 82 -3.05 7.82 -7.05
C LEU A 82 -2.27 7.12 -8.16
N ARG A 83 -2.93 6.17 -8.84
CA ARG A 83 -2.33 5.41 -9.92
C ARG A 83 -2.04 6.27 -11.14
N GLN A 84 -2.92 7.21 -11.47
CA GLN A 84 -2.69 8.15 -12.58
C GLN A 84 -1.49 9.08 -12.32
N ARG A 85 -1.24 9.41 -11.05
CA ARG A 85 -0.05 10.20 -10.63
C ARG A 85 1.24 9.37 -10.58
N GLY A 86 1.14 8.04 -10.69
CA GLY A 86 2.27 7.14 -10.54
C GLY A 86 2.71 6.97 -9.08
N ASP A 87 1.80 7.16 -8.10
CA ASP A 87 2.10 6.92 -6.69
C ASP A 87 2.09 5.41 -6.43
N THR A 88 3.28 4.88 -6.13
CA THR A 88 3.51 3.42 -6.02
C THR A 88 3.53 2.92 -4.58
N SER A 89 3.68 3.83 -3.62
CA SER A 89 3.53 3.57 -2.20
C SER A 89 2.47 4.51 -1.61
N LEU A 90 1.93 4.12 -0.45
CA LEU A 90 1.06 5.03 0.30
C LEU A 90 1.77 6.27 0.81
N GLN A 91 3.06 6.18 1.11
CA GLN A 91 3.81 7.33 1.57
C GLN A 91 3.91 8.38 0.45
N ASP A 92 4.21 7.98 -0.78
CA ASP A 92 4.23 8.89 -1.94
C ASP A 92 2.86 9.56 -2.13
N ALA A 93 1.78 8.77 -2.02
CA ALA A 93 0.42 9.26 -2.13
C ALA A 93 0.08 10.30 -1.04
N VAL A 94 0.37 9.98 0.22
CA VAL A 94 -0.02 10.78 1.39
C VAL A 94 0.81 12.04 1.54
N THR A 95 2.08 12.02 1.15
CA THR A 95 2.96 13.20 1.21
C THR A 95 2.59 14.30 0.21
N ARG A 96 1.68 14.02 -0.73
CA ARG A 96 1.07 15.03 -1.60
C ARG A 96 -0.09 15.78 -0.95
N PHE A 97 -0.59 15.32 0.19
CA PHE A 97 -1.66 16.00 0.90
C PHE A 97 -1.11 17.26 1.55
N THR A 98 -1.92 18.31 1.60
CA THR A 98 -1.43 19.60 2.10
C THR A 98 -1.03 19.48 3.59
N GLY A 99 0.20 19.86 3.93
CA GLY A 99 0.71 19.88 5.30
C GLY A 99 1.03 18.50 5.90
N ILE A 100 1.20 17.48 5.06
CA ILE A 100 1.73 16.17 5.44
C ILE A 100 3.07 15.94 4.72
N THR A 101 4.10 15.53 5.45
CA THR A 101 5.42 15.20 4.88
C THR A 101 5.87 13.81 5.32
N GLY A 102 6.78 13.21 4.56
CA GLY A 102 7.43 11.96 4.94
C GLY A 102 8.36 12.20 6.13
N PHE A 103 8.35 11.29 7.09
CA PHE A 103 9.29 11.25 8.21
C PHE A 103 9.84 9.82 8.41
N GLY A 104 9.58 8.93 7.45
CA GLY A 104 9.95 7.52 7.51
C GLY A 104 11.45 7.31 7.45
N THR A 105 11.90 6.32 8.20
CA THR A 105 13.26 5.79 8.15
C THR A 105 13.20 4.31 7.79
N PRO A 106 14.24 3.70 7.19
CA PRO A 106 14.19 2.27 6.89
C PRO A 106 13.89 1.39 8.12
N GLY A 107 14.29 1.81 9.33
CA GLY A 107 14.02 1.13 10.60
C GLY A 107 12.54 1.14 11.03
N ASP A 108 11.77 2.19 10.72
CA ASP A 108 10.33 2.25 11.03
C ASP A 108 9.43 1.60 9.97
N GLY A 109 10.03 0.93 8.98
CA GLY A 109 9.31 0.45 7.80
C GLY A 109 9.22 1.47 6.68
N GLY A 110 9.75 2.68 6.89
CA GLY A 110 9.74 3.78 5.95
C GLY A 110 8.38 4.45 5.85
N THR A 111 7.45 4.28 6.81
CA THR A 111 6.07 4.76 6.65
C THR A 111 5.68 5.88 7.60
N ALA A 112 6.60 6.33 8.47
CA ALA A 112 6.31 7.44 9.37
C ALA A 112 6.01 8.75 8.60
N LEU A 113 5.12 9.55 9.19
CA LEU A 113 4.64 10.80 8.62
C LEU A 113 4.81 11.93 9.63
N SER A 114 4.80 13.16 9.11
CA SER A 114 4.71 14.38 9.89
C SER A 114 3.52 15.21 9.42
N ALA A 115 2.77 15.77 10.36
CA ALA A 115 1.68 16.68 10.05
C ALA A 115 1.65 17.81 11.08
N ARG A 116 1.65 19.06 10.60
CA ARG A 116 1.62 20.27 11.45
C ARG A 116 2.70 20.29 12.55
N GLY A 117 3.88 19.76 12.27
CA GLY A 117 5.02 19.71 13.19
C GLY A 117 5.04 18.52 14.16
N PHE A 118 4.00 17.68 14.16
CA PHE A 118 3.95 16.44 14.92
C PHE A 118 4.44 15.27 14.06
N THR A 119 5.43 14.52 14.56
CA THR A 119 6.14 13.50 13.77
C THR A 119 5.93 12.09 14.33
N GLY A 120 6.10 11.10 13.45
CA GLY A 120 6.13 9.68 13.81
C GLY A 120 4.75 9.03 13.93
N HIS A 121 4.75 7.71 13.99
CA HIS A 121 3.52 6.91 14.11
C HIS A 121 2.72 7.16 15.40
N GLY A 122 3.37 7.69 16.44
CA GLY A 122 2.73 8.10 17.69
C GLY A 122 2.00 9.45 17.61
N SER A 123 2.15 10.19 16.51
CA SER A 123 1.51 11.51 16.36
C SER A 123 0.68 11.64 15.08
N VAL A 124 1.10 10.99 14.00
CA VAL A 124 0.32 10.84 12.77
C VAL A 124 -0.15 9.41 12.67
N MET A 125 -1.45 9.22 12.87
CA MET A 125 -2.06 7.91 12.94
C MET A 125 -2.37 7.37 11.54
N THR A 126 -1.99 6.11 11.30
CA THR A 126 -2.41 5.38 10.09
C THR A 126 -3.54 4.41 10.43
N LEU A 127 -4.60 4.48 9.62
CA LEU A 127 -5.77 3.63 9.69
C LEU A 127 -5.94 2.88 8.37
N LEU A 128 -6.49 1.67 8.41
CA LEU A 128 -7.06 0.99 7.24
C LEU A 128 -8.52 0.67 7.53
N ASP A 129 -9.41 1.10 6.65
CA ASP A 129 -10.87 1.03 6.84
C ASP A 129 -11.31 1.56 8.22
N GLY A 130 -10.65 2.61 8.67
CA GLY A 130 -10.88 3.28 9.94
C GLY A 130 -10.38 2.53 11.17
N VAL A 131 -9.72 1.37 11.04
CA VAL A 131 -9.08 0.64 12.14
C VAL A 131 -7.62 1.06 12.27
N ARG A 132 -7.17 1.35 13.49
CA ARG A 132 -5.79 1.75 13.77
C ARG A 132 -4.82 0.60 13.61
N LEU A 133 -3.74 0.88 12.90
CA LEU A 133 -2.53 0.06 12.90
C LEU A 133 -1.67 0.46 14.09
N TYR A 134 -1.59 -0.40 15.11
CA TYR A 134 -0.80 -0.08 16.29
C TYR A 134 0.69 -0.30 16.05
N VAL A 135 1.47 0.59 16.65
CA VAL A 135 2.92 0.67 16.49
C VAL A 135 3.58 -0.40 17.38
N GLY A 136 4.45 -1.22 16.80
CA GLY A 136 5.29 -2.17 17.53
C GLY A 136 6.75 -1.74 17.41
N ALA A 137 7.40 -1.41 18.54
CA ALA A 137 8.78 -0.90 18.58
C ALA A 137 9.07 0.24 17.57
N GLY A 138 8.14 1.18 17.41
CA GLY A 138 8.29 2.31 16.48
C GLY A 138 7.94 2.00 15.02
N THR A 139 7.51 0.79 14.67
CA THR A 139 7.32 0.35 13.27
C THR A 139 5.86 0.15 12.90
N VAL A 140 5.49 0.60 11.70
CA VAL A 140 4.29 0.20 10.95
C VAL A 140 4.69 -0.04 9.49
N THR A 141 4.23 -1.13 8.87
CA THR A 141 4.69 -1.54 7.52
C THR A 141 3.57 -1.67 6.50
N PHE A 142 2.31 -1.67 6.94
CA PHE A 142 1.15 -1.98 6.11
C PHE A 142 0.23 -0.76 5.91
N PRO A 143 -0.48 -0.64 4.77
CA PRO A 143 -0.41 -1.48 3.56
C PRO A 143 0.68 -1.05 2.57
N PHE A 144 1.07 -2.00 1.71
CA PHE A 144 2.30 -1.90 0.91
C PHE A 144 2.15 -1.21 -0.45
N ASP A 145 0.95 -1.11 -1.02
CA ASP A 145 0.73 -0.69 -2.42
C ASP A 145 -0.61 0.04 -2.59
N THR A 146 -0.72 0.91 -3.59
CA THR A 146 -1.90 1.73 -3.88
C THR A 146 -2.94 1.02 -4.77
N TRP A 147 -2.63 -0.17 -5.31
CA TRP A 147 -3.51 -0.92 -6.19
C TRP A 147 -4.77 -1.43 -5.49
N THR A 148 -4.63 -1.95 -4.26
CA THR A 148 -5.75 -2.44 -3.44
C THR A 148 -6.56 -1.29 -2.81
N VAL A 149 -6.08 -0.05 -2.95
CA VAL A 149 -6.65 1.13 -2.33
C VAL A 149 -7.76 1.71 -3.22
N GLY A 150 -8.93 1.88 -2.62
CA GLY A 150 -10.07 2.58 -3.20
C GLY A 150 -9.91 4.09 -3.09
N ARG A 151 -9.46 4.58 -1.93
CA ARG A 151 -9.09 5.99 -1.69
C ARG A 151 -8.26 6.15 -0.42
N VAL A 152 -7.61 7.29 -0.27
CA VAL A 152 -6.94 7.72 0.96
C VAL A 152 -7.61 8.99 1.46
N GLU A 153 -7.93 9.04 2.75
CA GLU A 153 -8.51 10.20 3.43
C GLU A 153 -7.53 10.69 4.50
N ALA A 154 -7.33 11.99 4.64
CA ALA A 154 -6.54 12.56 5.74
C ALA A 154 -7.33 13.63 6.48
N LEU A 155 -7.50 13.44 7.79
CA LEU A 155 -8.01 14.43 8.73
C LEU A 155 -6.83 15.08 9.43
N ARG A 156 -6.59 16.37 9.17
CA ARG A 156 -5.45 17.11 9.75
C ARG A 156 -5.82 17.81 11.06
N GLY A 157 -4.95 17.67 12.05
CA GLY A 157 -5.14 18.12 13.41
C GLY A 157 -5.58 16.99 14.36
N PRO A 158 -5.88 17.34 15.61
CA PRO A 158 -6.24 16.37 16.64
C PRO A 158 -7.50 15.58 16.24
N ALA A 159 -7.36 14.26 16.09
CA ALA A 159 -8.45 13.36 15.72
C ALA A 159 -8.81 12.37 16.85
N SER A 160 -8.34 12.62 18.08
CA SER A 160 -8.50 11.71 19.21
C SER A 160 -9.94 11.45 19.64
N VAL A 161 -10.85 12.41 19.40
CA VAL A 161 -12.29 12.21 19.66
C VAL A 161 -12.86 11.05 18.84
N LEU A 162 -12.34 10.81 17.63
CA LEU A 162 -12.82 9.75 16.74
C LEU A 162 -11.99 8.47 16.86
N TYR A 163 -10.68 8.59 17.06
CA TYR A 163 -9.75 7.47 16.91
C TYR A 163 -8.93 7.11 18.15
N GLY A 164 -9.20 7.77 19.29
CA GLY A 164 -8.51 7.49 20.54
C GLY A 164 -7.17 8.19 20.68
N ASP A 165 -6.28 7.61 21.48
CA ASP A 165 -4.97 8.20 21.78
C ASP A 165 -4.09 8.37 20.52
N SER A 166 -3.10 9.26 20.59
CA SER A 166 -1.99 9.36 19.62
C SER A 166 -2.29 9.94 18.22
N ALA A 167 -3.52 10.40 17.92
CA ALA A 167 -3.83 11.14 16.67
C ALA A 167 -3.68 12.67 16.83
N LEU A 168 -2.49 13.16 17.21
CA LEU A 168 -2.25 14.57 17.52
C LEU A 168 -2.10 15.45 16.26
N GLY A 169 -1.32 14.99 15.29
CA GLY A 169 -0.98 15.73 14.08
C GLY A 169 -1.98 15.53 12.96
N ALA A 170 -2.33 14.27 12.68
CA ALA A 170 -3.35 13.90 11.70
C ALA A 170 -3.78 12.42 11.88
N ALA A 171 -4.92 12.07 11.28
CA ALA A 171 -5.32 10.69 11.02
C ALA A 171 -5.41 10.46 9.51
N VAL A 172 -4.61 9.54 8.99
CA VAL A 172 -4.60 9.11 7.60
C VAL A 172 -5.27 7.75 7.51
N ASN A 173 -6.39 7.69 6.79
CA ASN A 173 -7.17 6.49 6.61
C ASN A 173 -7.09 6.00 5.17
N VAL A 174 -6.59 4.79 5.02
CA VAL A 174 -6.56 4.07 3.76
C VAL A 174 -7.86 3.30 3.67
N VAL A 175 -8.62 3.51 2.61
CA VAL A 175 -9.87 2.79 2.39
C VAL A 175 -9.65 1.81 1.25
N SER A 176 -9.82 0.52 1.52
CA SER A 176 -9.62 -0.50 0.50
C SER A 176 -10.69 -0.41 -0.59
N LYS A 177 -10.44 -1.02 -1.74
CA LYS A 177 -11.51 -1.30 -2.70
C LYS A 177 -12.53 -2.25 -2.05
N GLN A 178 -13.80 -2.03 -2.35
CA GLN A 178 -14.91 -2.78 -1.74
C GLN A 178 -15.76 -3.44 -2.84
N PRO A 179 -16.46 -4.55 -2.53
CA PRO A 179 -17.44 -5.15 -3.43
C PRO A 179 -18.54 -4.15 -3.77
N THR A 180 -19.03 -4.23 -5.01
CA THR A 180 -20.18 -3.43 -5.48
C THR A 180 -21.23 -4.34 -6.09
N ARG A 181 -22.49 -3.89 -6.03
CA ARG A 181 -23.62 -4.55 -6.69
C ARG A 181 -23.81 -4.13 -8.14
N THR A 182 -23.09 -3.11 -8.57
CA THR A 182 -22.95 -2.78 -9.98
C THR A 182 -21.80 -3.59 -10.58
N GLN A 183 -21.86 -3.85 -11.88
CA GLN A 183 -20.77 -4.53 -12.57
C GLN A 183 -19.51 -3.67 -12.49
N ALA A 184 -18.45 -4.18 -11.86
CA ALA A 184 -17.16 -3.50 -11.85
C ALA A 184 -16.35 -3.94 -13.08
N PRO A 185 -15.55 -3.05 -13.67
CA PRO A 185 -14.64 -3.43 -14.75
C PRO A 185 -13.58 -4.40 -14.23
N VAL A 186 -13.15 -5.30 -15.11
CA VAL A 186 -11.88 -6.01 -14.94
C VAL A 186 -10.76 -5.00 -15.20
N GLU A 187 -9.88 -4.86 -14.23
CA GLU A 187 -8.75 -3.93 -14.25
C GLU A 187 -7.45 -4.72 -14.40
N ALA A 188 -6.57 -4.27 -15.28
CA ALA A 188 -5.22 -4.79 -15.37
C ALA A 188 -4.24 -3.62 -15.52
N HIS A 189 -3.05 -3.76 -14.96
CA HIS A 189 -1.98 -2.79 -15.06
C HIS A 189 -0.65 -3.51 -15.26
N ALA A 190 0.16 -2.97 -16.18
CA ALA A 190 1.54 -3.37 -16.36
C ALA A 190 2.40 -2.10 -16.48
N SER A 191 3.54 -2.09 -15.82
CA SER A 191 4.53 -1.01 -15.94
C SER A 191 5.95 -1.55 -16.00
N TRP A 192 6.80 -0.79 -16.68
CA TRP A 192 8.24 -0.99 -16.79
C TRP A 192 8.92 0.39 -16.82
N GLY A 193 10.05 0.56 -16.14
CA GLY A 193 10.73 1.84 -15.99
C GLY A 193 12.23 1.71 -15.67
N ALA A 194 12.82 2.82 -15.24
CA ALA A 194 14.22 2.89 -14.82
C ALA A 194 14.54 1.88 -13.70
N ASP A 195 15.82 1.51 -13.58
CA ASP A 195 16.32 0.60 -12.53
C ASP A 195 15.61 -0.75 -12.53
N HIS A 196 15.28 -1.25 -13.73
CA HIS A 196 14.46 -2.44 -13.96
C HIS A 196 13.16 -2.47 -13.13
N THR A 197 12.58 -1.30 -12.86
CA THR A 197 11.35 -1.18 -12.09
C THR A 197 10.19 -1.71 -12.92
N HIS A 198 9.40 -2.62 -12.36
CA HIS A 198 8.27 -3.22 -13.04
C HIS A 198 7.13 -3.54 -12.07
N ALA A 199 5.91 -3.53 -12.57
CA ALA A 199 4.75 -3.99 -11.81
C ALA A 199 3.72 -4.67 -12.72
N LEU A 200 3.03 -5.66 -12.16
CA LEU A 200 1.85 -6.27 -12.74
C LEU A 200 0.75 -6.26 -11.68
N ALA A 201 -0.43 -5.78 -12.06
CA ALA A 201 -1.57 -5.75 -11.18
C ALA A 201 -2.85 -6.17 -11.91
N PHE A 202 -3.75 -6.79 -11.17
CA PHE A 202 -5.03 -7.27 -11.66
C PHE A 202 -6.10 -7.01 -10.60
N GLY A 203 -7.30 -6.65 -11.04
CA GLY A 203 -8.43 -6.40 -10.17
C GLY A 203 -9.74 -6.78 -10.84
N THR A 204 -10.66 -7.35 -10.09
CA THR A 204 -12.01 -7.68 -10.58
C THR A 204 -13.02 -7.59 -9.44
N GLY A 205 -14.27 -7.33 -9.76
CA GLY A 205 -15.35 -7.34 -8.79
C GLY A 205 -16.71 -7.19 -9.43
N GLY A 206 -17.74 -7.21 -8.59
CA GLY A 206 -19.13 -7.04 -9.01
C GLY A 206 -20.06 -8.06 -8.36
N PRO A 207 -21.31 -8.15 -8.85
CA PRO A 207 -22.30 -9.07 -8.32
C PRO A 207 -22.02 -10.52 -8.74
N LEU A 208 -22.29 -11.46 -7.83
CA LEU A 208 -22.37 -12.90 -8.05
C LEU A 208 -23.81 -13.34 -7.75
N GLY A 209 -24.70 -13.24 -8.73
CA GLY A 209 -26.13 -13.42 -8.52
C GLY A 209 -26.77 -12.28 -7.73
N GLU A 210 -27.92 -12.56 -7.11
CA GLU A 210 -28.80 -11.50 -6.58
C GLU A 210 -28.40 -10.95 -5.22
N ARG A 211 -27.58 -11.65 -4.42
CA ARG A 211 -27.30 -11.28 -3.01
C ARG A 211 -25.82 -11.22 -2.67
N LEU A 212 -24.96 -11.75 -3.53
CA LEU A 212 -23.53 -11.82 -3.28
C LEU A 212 -22.81 -10.82 -4.20
N SER A 213 -21.74 -10.21 -3.71
CA SER A 213 -20.80 -9.42 -4.50
C SER A 213 -19.39 -9.63 -3.99
N TYR A 214 -18.41 -9.44 -4.87
CA TYR A 214 -17.01 -9.68 -4.55
C TYR A 214 -16.10 -8.57 -5.08
N ARG A 215 -14.91 -8.49 -4.52
CA ARG A 215 -13.78 -7.73 -5.02
C ARG A 215 -12.50 -8.52 -4.78
N ILE A 216 -11.63 -8.62 -5.79
CA ILE A 216 -10.30 -9.23 -5.69
C ILE A 216 -9.31 -8.30 -6.37
N ASP A 217 -8.19 -8.03 -5.72
CA ASP A 217 -7.08 -7.22 -6.22
C ASP A 217 -5.76 -7.89 -5.89
N ALA A 218 -4.87 -8.01 -6.87
CA ALA A 218 -3.52 -8.51 -6.68
C ALA A 218 -2.52 -7.60 -7.40
N VAL A 219 -1.35 -7.41 -6.80
CA VAL A 219 -0.25 -6.64 -7.39
C VAL A 219 1.09 -7.27 -6.99
N GLY A 220 2.01 -7.30 -7.94
CA GLY A 220 3.42 -7.62 -7.72
C GLY A 220 4.28 -6.53 -8.34
N ARG A 221 5.29 -6.09 -7.59
CA ARG A 221 6.23 -5.02 -7.96
C ARG A 221 7.67 -5.44 -7.66
N GLY A 222 8.59 -5.06 -8.53
CA GLY A 222 10.03 -5.24 -8.34
C GLY A 222 10.81 -4.04 -8.88
N SER A 223 12.00 -3.82 -8.34
CA SER A 223 12.98 -2.84 -8.82
C SER A 223 14.38 -3.27 -8.39
N ASP A 224 15.38 -3.05 -9.25
CA ASP A 224 16.79 -3.19 -8.87
C ASP A 224 17.25 -2.04 -7.97
N GLY A 225 16.55 -0.90 -8.03
CA GLY A 225 16.89 0.31 -7.30
C GLY A 225 18.10 1.04 -7.88
N GLN A 226 18.31 2.27 -7.43
CA GLN A 226 19.39 3.14 -7.90
C GLN A 226 20.73 2.84 -7.22
N VAL A 227 20.69 2.19 -6.06
CA VAL A 227 21.89 1.86 -5.27
C VAL A 227 22.27 0.40 -5.44
N ASP A 228 23.56 0.12 -5.31
CA ASP A 228 24.13 -1.21 -5.22
C ASP A 228 23.39 -2.07 -4.20
N ARG A 229 23.10 -3.33 -4.57
CA ARG A 229 22.34 -4.25 -3.70
C ARG A 229 20.99 -3.64 -3.23
N GLY A 230 20.44 -2.70 -4.00
CA GLY A 230 19.25 -1.92 -3.66
C GLY A 230 17.91 -2.58 -3.97
N ARG A 231 17.95 -3.83 -4.47
CA ARG A 231 16.77 -4.58 -4.93
C ARG A 231 15.61 -4.57 -3.94
N SER A 232 14.45 -4.16 -4.41
CA SER A 232 13.19 -4.16 -3.65
C SER A 232 12.11 -4.98 -4.36
N ARG A 233 11.19 -5.54 -3.58
CA ARG A 233 10.01 -6.25 -4.09
C ARG A 233 8.83 -6.11 -3.15
N SER A 234 7.63 -6.02 -3.71
CA SER A 234 6.38 -5.95 -2.95
C SER A 234 5.31 -6.77 -3.66
N ASN A 235 4.51 -7.50 -2.90
CA ASN A 235 3.30 -8.13 -3.41
C ASN A 235 2.16 -7.87 -2.43
N ALA A 236 0.98 -7.59 -2.94
CA ALA A 236 -0.22 -7.44 -2.14
C ALA A 236 -1.40 -8.19 -2.77
N LEU A 237 -2.27 -8.72 -1.92
CA LEU A 237 -3.51 -9.39 -2.27
C LEU A 237 -4.61 -8.86 -1.36
N SER A 238 -5.70 -8.40 -1.95
CA SER A 238 -6.94 -8.06 -1.26
C SER A 238 -8.09 -8.86 -1.84
N GLY A 239 -8.96 -9.35 -0.97
CA GLY A 239 -10.16 -10.09 -1.33
C GLY A 239 -11.29 -9.74 -0.39
N SER A 240 -12.45 -9.39 -0.92
CA SER A 240 -13.63 -9.06 -0.15
C SER A 240 -14.88 -9.69 -0.75
N LEU A 241 -15.76 -10.17 0.11
CA LEU A 241 -17.01 -10.81 -0.23
C LEU A 241 -18.12 -10.19 0.62
N ARG A 242 -19.16 -9.67 -0.02
CA ARG A 242 -20.34 -9.12 0.64
C ARG A 242 -21.57 -9.93 0.30
N TYR A 243 -22.28 -10.40 1.33
CA TYR A 243 -23.56 -11.08 1.23
C TYR A 243 -24.65 -10.21 1.85
N ASP A 244 -25.61 -9.76 1.03
CA ASP A 244 -26.80 -9.07 1.50
C ASP A 244 -27.83 -10.12 1.93
N ILE A 245 -28.02 -10.25 3.25
CA ILE A 245 -29.03 -11.13 3.85
C ILE A 245 -30.43 -10.60 3.48
N ASP A 246 -30.62 -9.30 3.47
CA ASP A 246 -31.83 -8.66 2.93
C ASP A 246 -31.46 -7.20 2.57
N PRO A 247 -32.39 -6.36 2.07
CA PRO A 247 -32.07 -4.98 1.72
C PRO A 247 -31.51 -4.13 2.87
N THR A 248 -31.68 -4.57 4.13
CA THR A 248 -31.28 -3.85 5.34
C THR A 248 -30.08 -4.45 6.05
N LEU A 249 -29.82 -5.76 5.89
CA LEU A 249 -28.78 -6.49 6.60
C LEU A 249 -27.76 -7.10 5.63
N ALA A 250 -26.48 -6.83 5.86
CA ALA A 250 -25.40 -7.39 5.07
C ALA A 250 -24.20 -7.82 5.93
N VAL A 251 -23.49 -8.83 5.44
CA VAL A 251 -22.24 -9.33 6.02
C VAL A 251 -21.14 -9.18 4.99
N THR A 252 -19.98 -8.67 5.40
CA THR A 252 -18.78 -8.56 4.56
C THR A 252 -17.61 -9.28 5.23
N LEU A 253 -16.96 -10.17 4.49
CA LEU A 253 -15.71 -10.81 4.86
C LEU A 253 -14.61 -10.25 3.98
N GLN A 254 -13.50 -9.84 4.58
CA GLN A 254 -12.40 -9.24 3.86
C GLN A 254 -11.04 -9.75 4.35
N TYR A 255 -10.13 -9.96 3.42
CA TYR A 255 -8.74 -10.28 3.64
C TYR A 255 -7.88 -9.27 2.89
N ASP A 256 -6.88 -8.71 3.56
CA ASP A 256 -5.80 -7.96 2.93
C ASP A 256 -4.48 -8.50 3.47
N GLY A 257 -3.54 -8.77 2.58
CA GLY A 257 -2.22 -9.18 3.00
C GLY A 257 -1.17 -8.90 1.96
N GLY A 258 0.08 -9.03 2.34
CA GLY A 258 1.18 -8.83 1.42
C GLY A 258 2.52 -9.18 2.00
N ARG A 259 3.52 -9.11 1.13
CA ARG A 259 4.92 -9.32 1.48
C ARG A 259 5.76 -8.25 0.85
N GLN A 260 6.62 -7.62 1.63
CA GLN A 260 7.55 -6.62 1.15
C GLN A 260 8.97 -6.97 1.55
N LYS A 261 9.89 -6.80 0.60
CA LYS A 261 11.32 -6.69 0.89
C LYS A 261 11.75 -5.30 0.41
N PRO A 262 11.89 -4.32 1.31
CA PRO A 262 12.33 -2.99 0.93
C PRO A 262 13.81 -3.00 0.51
N THR A 263 14.25 -1.87 -0.02
CA THR A 263 15.68 -1.57 -0.20
C THR A 263 16.39 -1.56 1.16
N ARG A 264 17.61 -2.09 1.22
CA ARG A 264 18.41 -2.25 2.45
C ARG A 264 19.53 -1.22 2.50
N TRP A 265 19.16 0.04 2.32
CA TRP A 265 20.09 1.16 2.23
C TRP A 265 19.71 2.21 3.27
N PHE A 266 20.68 2.59 4.08
CA PHE A 266 20.51 3.49 5.23
C PHE A 266 21.19 4.85 4.99
N GLY A 267 21.49 5.16 3.73
CA GLY A 267 22.13 6.40 3.33
C GLY A 267 23.59 6.22 2.92
N THR A 268 24.18 7.33 2.48
CA THR A 268 25.58 7.44 2.06
C THR A 268 26.31 8.36 3.05
N PRO A 269 27.45 7.93 3.63
CA PRO A 269 28.22 8.76 4.54
C PRO A 269 28.75 10.01 3.82
N LEU A 270 28.79 11.14 4.55
CA LEU A 270 29.26 12.40 4.00
C LEU A 270 30.76 12.59 4.21
N VAL A 271 31.48 12.97 3.17
CA VAL A 271 32.89 13.38 3.24
C VAL A 271 32.95 14.89 3.34
N LYS A 272 33.43 15.41 4.49
CA LYS A 272 33.47 16.85 4.78
C LYS A 272 32.11 17.54 4.58
N GLY A 273 31.03 16.86 4.97
CA GLY A 273 29.66 17.37 4.90
C GLY A 273 29.04 17.35 3.50
N ARG A 274 29.63 16.64 2.53
CA ARG A 274 29.09 16.49 1.17
C ARG A 274 29.10 15.03 0.75
N VAL A 275 28.16 14.67 -0.13
CA VAL A 275 28.23 13.39 -0.85
C VAL A 275 29.44 13.45 -1.77
N GLN A 276 30.30 12.44 -1.69
CA GLN A 276 31.52 12.36 -2.50
C GLN A 276 31.18 11.74 -3.85
N ASP A 277 31.68 12.33 -4.94
CA ASP A 277 31.51 11.78 -6.29
C ASP A 277 31.92 10.30 -6.35
N GLY A 278 31.05 9.45 -6.88
CA GLY A 278 31.24 8.00 -6.99
C GLY A 278 30.72 7.20 -5.79
N THR A 279 30.10 7.85 -4.80
CA THR A 279 29.50 7.18 -3.62
C THR A 279 27.97 7.19 -3.60
N GLU A 280 27.33 7.88 -4.55
CA GLU A 280 25.90 8.12 -4.62
C GLU A 280 25.09 6.82 -4.71
N GLU A 281 25.61 5.86 -5.47
CA GLU A 281 24.98 4.57 -5.71
C GLU A 281 25.55 3.47 -4.81
N LEU A 282 26.51 3.78 -3.92
CA LEU A 282 27.12 2.76 -3.06
C LEU A 282 26.24 2.43 -1.86
N ASN A 283 26.16 1.14 -1.56
CA ASN A 283 25.47 0.64 -0.39
C ASN A 283 26.45 -0.01 0.58
N TYR A 284 26.72 0.64 1.70
CA TYR A 284 27.70 0.17 2.69
C TYR A 284 27.20 -0.97 3.59
N ASN A 285 25.94 -1.40 3.41
CA ASN A 285 25.38 -2.56 4.11
C ASN A 285 26.10 -3.87 3.72
N VAL A 286 25.93 -4.91 4.53
CA VAL A 286 26.44 -6.25 4.24
C VAL A 286 25.71 -6.91 3.07
N ARG A 287 26.44 -7.80 2.38
CA ARG A 287 25.98 -8.48 1.16
C ARG A 287 24.75 -9.36 1.38
N ASP A 288 24.65 -10.02 2.53
CA ASP A 288 23.56 -10.92 2.92
C ASP A 288 22.52 -10.22 3.82
N SER A 289 22.46 -8.89 3.79
CA SER A 289 21.39 -8.15 4.47
C SER A 289 20.01 -8.58 3.97
N ASP A 290 19.05 -8.69 4.88
CA ASP A 290 17.67 -9.04 4.55
C ASP A 290 16.65 -8.35 5.45
N ILE A 291 15.83 -7.49 4.85
CA ILE A 291 14.65 -6.91 5.49
C ILE A 291 13.40 -7.50 4.83
N ARG A 292 12.44 -7.95 5.65
CA ARG A 292 11.18 -8.58 5.23
C ARG A 292 10.02 -8.16 6.10
N TYR A 293 8.90 -7.84 5.47
CA TYR A 293 7.61 -7.60 6.11
C TYR A 293 6.56 -8.55 5.54
N ASP A 294 5.85 -9.25 6.39
CA ASP A 294 4.73 -10.14 6.07
C ASP A 294 3.53 -9.73 6.94
N ASP A 295 2.53 -9.11 6.32
CA ASP A 295 1.35 -8.58 7.00
C ASP A 295 0.09 -9.26 6.43
N ASP A 296 -0.77 -9.78 7.31
CA ASP A 296 -2.03 -10.47 6.98
C ASP A 296 -3.17 -9.94 7.86
N TRP A 297 -4.29 -9.55 7.26
CA TRP A 297 -5.41 -8.96 7.96
C TRP A 297 -6.74 -9.55 7.50
N LEU A 298 -7.44 -10.22 8.42
CA LEU A 298 -8.80 -10.73 8.24
C LEU A 298 -9.81 -9.84 8.97
N ARG A 299 -10.93 -9.53 8.30
CA ARG A 299 -12.04 -8.73 8.84
C ARG A 299 -13.38 -9.37 8.53
N ALA A 300 -14.30 -9.24 9.48
CA ALA A 300 -15.71 -9.57 9.31
C ALA A 300 -16.55 -8.39 9.80
N ARG A 301 -17.41 -7.88 8.93
CA ARG A 301 -18.32 -6.76 9.22
C ARG A 301 -19.76 -7.18 9.02
N VAL A 302 -20.63 -6.73 9.91
CA VAL A 302 -22.08 -6.81 9.79
C VAL A 302 -22.62 -5.39 9.79
N ASP A 303 -23.35 -5.03 8.74
CA ASP A 303 -24.03 -3.74 8.61
C ASP A 303 -25.54 -3.98 8.62
N TRP A 304 -26.27 -3.26 9.48
CA TRP A 304 -27.71 -3.41 9.63
C TRP A 304 -28.41 -2.05 9.68
N GLN A 305 -29.35 -1.83 8.77
CA GLN A 305 -30.25 -0.69 8.78
C GLN A 305 -31.54 -1.08 9.50
N LEU A 306 -31.81 -0.42 10.61
CA LEU A 306 -33.05 -0.56 11.36
C LEU A 306 -34.08 0.46 10.89
N ASP A 307 -35.33 0.19 11.23
CA ASP A 307 -36.42 1.17 11.11
C ASP A 307 -36.08 2.46 11.87
N GLY A 308 -36.61 3.59 11.37
CA GLY A 308 -36.30 4.90 11.94
C GLY A 308 -34.94 5.47 11.53
N GLY A 309 -34.24 4.85 10.56
CA GLY A 309 -33.00 5.39 9.99
C GLY A 309 -31.75 5.15 10.84
N ILE A 310 -31.85 4.26 11.84
CA ILE A 310 -30.72 3.85 12.67
C ILE A 310 -29.87 2.85 11.89
N ARG A 311 -28.55 3.08 11.84
CA ARG A 311 -27.56 2.23 11.19
C ARG A 311 -26.64 1.65 12.25
N LEU A 312 -26.62 0.34 12.37
CA LEU A 312 -25.70 -0.41 13.21
C LEU A 312 -24.60 -1.03 12.36
N SER A 313 -23.37 -1.00 12.85
CA SER A 313 -22.25 -1.70 12.23
C SER A 313 -21.39 -2.34 13.31
N ASN A 314 -21.07 -3.62 13.14
CA ASN A 314 -20.14 -4.35 13.97
C ASN A 314 -19.04 -4.95 13.11
N GLU A 315 -17.79 -4.64 13.42
CA GLU A 315 -16.63 -5.14 12.72
C GLU A 315 -15.70 -5.84 13.71
N THR A 316 -15.23 -7.04 13.38
CA THR A 316 -14.16 -7.72 14.10
C THR A 316 -13.01 -8.00 13.16
N TRP A 317 -11.81 -8.02 13.72
CA TRP A 317 -10.62 -8.22 12.93
C TRP A 317 -9.52 -8.96 13.67
N ARG A 318 -8.64 -9.56 12.88
CA ARG A 318 -7.36 -10.08 13.29
C ARG A 318 -6.31 -9.65 12.27
N LEU A 319 -5.31 -8.90 12.73
CA LEU A 319 -4.13 -8.54 11.98
C LEU A 319 -2.92 -9.27 12.57
N ARG A 320 -2.06 -9.81 11.71
CA ARG A 320 -0.76 -10.35 12.07
C ARG A 320 0.31 -9.68 11.23
N ALA A 321 1.35 -9.17 11.87
CA ALA A 321 2.51 -8.58 11.23
C ALA A 321 3.76 -9.31 11.71
N ARG A 322 4.52 -9.86 10.76
CA ARG A 322 5.84 -10.45 11.01
C ARG A 322 6.88 -9.64 10.27
N ARG A 323 7.91 -9.22 10.98
CA ARG A 323 8.95 -8.36 10.43
C ARG A 323 10.31 -8.92 10.82
N HIS A 324 11.24 -8.86 9.89
CA HIS A 324 12.60 -9.33 10.08
C HIS A 324 13.55 -8.30 9.51
N TRP A 325 14.52 -7.89 10.30
CA TRP A 325 15.66 -7.09 9.89
C TRP A 325 16.91 -7.90 10.18
N ARG A 326 17.83 -7.91 9.22
CA ARG A 326 19.18 -8.44 9.36
C ARG A 326 20.07 -7.56 8.50
N ASN A 327 20.84 -6.68 9.11
CA ASN A 327 21.55 -5.62 8.40
C ASN A 327 22.50 -4.91 9.36
N LEU A 328 23.30 -4.00 8.80
CA LEU A 328 23.92 -2.94 9.58
C LEU A 328 23.33 -1.59 9.16
N GLU A 329 23.11 -0.69 10.12
CA GLU A 329 22.31 0.51 9.91
C GLU A 329 23.11 1.80 9.89
N THR A 330 24.35 1.78 10.39
CA THR A 330 25.12 3.01 10.55
C THR A 330 26.46 2.97 9.81
N TYR A 331 26.73 4.06 9.07
CA TYR A 331 27.94 4.27 8.28
C TYR A 331 28.54 5.65 8.59
N GLU A 332 29.81 5.70 8.97
CA GLU A 332 30.51 6.94 9.29
C GLU A 332 31.84 7.02 8.54
N TYR A 333 32.11 8.13 7.87
CA TYR A 333 33.40 8.35 7.21
C TYR A 333 34.47 8.73 8.26
N ASP A 334 35.58 8.00 8.28
CA ASP A 334 36.63 8.14 9.31
C ASP A 334 37.54 9.37 9.14
N GLY A 335 37.40 10.13 8.05
CA GLY A 335 38.27 11.26 7.72
C GLY A 335 39.61 10.86 7.08
N ALA A 336 39.91 9.56 7.00
CA ALA A 336 41.17 8.97 6.53
C ALA A 336 41.01 8.06 5.30
N GLY A 337 39.80 7.92 4.75
CA GLY A 337 39.54 7.18 3.50
C GLY A 337 38.69 5.92 3.66
N SER A 338 38.23 5.64 4.87
CA SER A 338 37.41 4.47 5.18
C SER A 338 36.03 4.87 5.70
N VAL A 339 35.12 3.91 5.65
CA VAL A 339 33.80 3.99 6.25
C VAL A 339 33.77 2.99 7.39
N TYR A 340 33.66 3.52 8.60
CA TYR A 340 33.34 2.75 9.79
C TYR A 340 31.87 2.35 9.77
N ARG A 341 31.61 1.08 10.08
CA ARG A 341 30.30 0.44 9.96
C ARG A 341 29.99 -0.27 11.27
N TYR A 342 28.83 0.01 11.84
CA TYR A 342 28.38 -0.58 13.10
C TYR A 342 26.85 -0.72 13.12
N ASP A 343 26.29 -1.10 14.25
CA ASP A 343 24.87 -1.47 14.42
C ASP A 343 24.49 -2.69 13.59
N TYR A 344 25.30 -3.75 13.67
CA TYR A 344 24.98 -5.06 13.13
C TYR A 344 23.84 -5.68 13.93
N LEU A 345 22.63 -5.60 13.37
CA LEU A 345 21.42 -6.03 14.04
C LEU A 345 20.68 -7.12 13.27
N GLU A 346 20.06 -8.00 14.04
CA GLU A 346 19.05 -8.95 13.62
C GLU A 346 17.85 -8.81 14.58
N ILE A 347 16.69 -8.43 14.04
CA ILE A 347 15.47 -8.17 14.79
C ILE A 347 14.32 -8.99 14.21
N PHE A 348 13.56 -9.65 15.08
CA PHE A 348 12.30 -10.29 14.75
C PHE A 348 11.15 -9.63 15.51
N HIS A 349 10.11 -9.23 14.78
CA HIS A 349 8.83 -8.85 15.37
C HIS A 349 7.76 -9.86 14.98
N ASP A 350 6.99 -10.38 15.96
CA ASP A 350 5.70 -11.03 15.74
C ASP A 350 4.62 -10.24 16.50
N GLN A 351 3.78 -9.54 15.74
CA GLN A 351 2.70 -8.72 16.25
C GLN A 351 1.36 -9.34 15.86
N THR A 352 0.46 -9.51 16.82
CA THR A 352 -0.94 -9.85 16.57
C THR A 352 -1.84 -8.79 17.19
N GLN A 353 -2.76 -8.24 16.40
CA GLN A 353 -3.81 -7.34 16.86
C GLN A 353 -5.16 -7.99 16.60
N VAL A 354 -5.97 -8.14 17.65
CA VAL A 354 -7.36 -8.59 17.56
C VAL A 354 -8.25 -7.50 18.11
N GLY A 355 -9.32 -7.18 17.39
CA GLY A 355 -10.24 -6.15 17.83
C GLY A 355 -11.68 -6.37 17.39
N ASN A 356 -12.53 -5.58 18.01
CA ASN A 356 -13.93 -5.45 17.65
C ASN A 356 -14.37 -4.00 17.85
N ARG A 357 -15.14 -3.49 16.89
CA ARG A 357 -15.75 -2.18 16.91
C ARG A 357 -17.24 -2.31 16.67
N PHE A 358 -18.01 -1.76 17.59
CA PHE A 358 -19.44 -1.56 17.42
C PHE A 358 -19.73 -0.08 17.25
N SER A 359 -20.59 0.27 16.31
CA SER A 359 -21.07 1.63 16.11
C SER A 359 -22.56 1.65 15.75
N ALA A 360 -23.24 2.66 16.27
CA ALA A 360 -24.60 3.02 15.95
C ALA A 360 -24.61 4.47 15.47
N SER A 361 -25.32 4.76 14.40
CA SER A 361 -25.49 6.11 13.88
C SER A 361 -26.90 6.33 13.37
N GLY A 362 -27.32 7.57 13.30
CA GLY A 362 -28.66 7.89 12.82
C GLY A 362 -28.86 9.38 12.60
N ASP A 363 -30.00 9.68 12.00
CA ASP A 363 -30.46 11.03 11.75
C ASP A 363 -31.64 11.31 12.70
N GLY A 364 -31.79 12.54 13.15
CA GLY A 364 -32.82 12.92 14.10
C GLY A 364 -33.08 14.42 14.12
N ARG A 365 -33.93 14.86 15.05
CA ARG A 365 -34.20 16.28 15.27
C ARG A 365 -34.07 16.63 16.75
N ILE A 366 -33.29 17.66 17.05
CA ILE A 366 -33.17 18.24 18.39
C ILE A 366 -33.53 19.72 18.26
N GLY A 367 -34.51 20.18 19.04
CA GLY A 367 -34.96 21.58 19.00
C GLY A 367 -35.48 22.04 17.63
N GLY A 368 -36.04 21.13 16.83
CA GLY A 368 -36.52 21.44 15.48
C GLY A 368 -35.42 21.52 14.42
N LEU A 369 -34.14 21.30 14.75
CA LEU A 369 -33.03 21.28 13.80
C LEU A 369 -32.67 19.84 13.41
N ALA A 370 -32.22 19.63 12.18
CA ALA A 370 -31.70 18.34 11.75
C ALA A 370 -30.38 18.04 12.48
N ASN A 371 -30.25 16.84 13.02
CA ASN A 371 -29.07 16.39 13.77
C ASN A 371 -28.66 15.01 13.27
N LYS A 372 -27.35 14.77 13.16
CA LYS A 372 -26.77 13.45 12.95
C LYS A 372 -26.03 13.04 14.21
N TRP A 373 -26.09 11.78 14.58
CA TRP A 373 -25.40 11.25 15.76
C TRP A 373 -24.67 9.95 15.44
N SER A 374 -23.60 9.69 16.19
CA SER A 374 -22.82 8.46 16.14
C SER A 374 -22.34 8.15 17.55
N ALA A 375 -22.51 6.89 17.97
CA ALA A 375 -22.07 6.38 19.25
C ALA A 375 -21.54 4.96 19.06
N GLY A 376 -20.48 4.61 19.79
CA GLY A 376 -19.85 3.31 19.63
C GLY A 376 -18.72 3.08 20.61
N PHE A 377 -18.16 1.89 20.55
CA PHE A 377 -16.98 1.51 21.32
C PHE A 377 -16.08 0.62 20.47
N GLU A 378 -14.80 0.64 20.80
CA GLU A 378 -13.79 -0.16 20.14
C GLU A 378 -12.92 -0.84 21.21
N LEU A 379 -12.74 -2.14 21.07
CA LEU A 379 -11.88 -2.96 21.92
C LEU A 379 -10.74 -3.51 21.06
N ASN A 380 -9.51 -3.33 21.51
CA ASN A 380 -8.32 -3.87 20.86
C ASN A 380 -7.44 -4.58 21.88
N ARG A 381 -6.89 -5.72 21.48
CA ARG A 381 -5.80 -6.41 22.17
C ARG A 381 -4.64 -6.58 21.21
N ILE A 382 -3.45 -6.16 21.63
CA ILE A 382 -2.22 -6.31 20.87
C ILE A 382 -1.28 -7.22 21.68
N ALA A 383 -0.72 -8.21 21.01
CA ALA A 383 0.41 -9.00 21.49
C ALA A 383 1.59 -8.70 20.57
N PHE A 384 2.75 -8.40 21.14
CA PHE A 384 3.94 -8.02 20.41
C PHE A 384 5.13 -8.73 21.04
N GLN A 385 5.82 -9.54 20.25
CA GLN A 385 7.11 -10.14 20.61
C GLN A 385 8.19 -9.44 19.79
N HIS A 386 9.26 -9.05 20.47
CA HIS A 386 10.44 -8.39 19.90
C HIS A 386 11.67 -9.16 20.36
N ASP A 387 12.32 -9.83 19.43
CA ASP A 387 13.59 -10.52 19.66
C ASP A 387 14.68 -9.76 18.91
N ASN A 388 15.84 -9.54 19.54
CA ASN A 388 16.96 -8.84 18.91
C ASN A 388 18.31 -9.38 19.40
N ASN A 389 19.39 -8.96 18.73
CA ASN A 389 20.78 -9.22 19.12
C ASN A 389 21.52 -7.95 19.57
N PHE A 390 20.86 -6.96 20.19
CA PHE A 390 21.49 -5.67 20.51
C PHE A 390 22.66 -5.74 21.51
N SER A 391 22.88 -6.91 22.14
CA SER A 391 24.11 -7.18 22.90
C SER A 391 25.35 -7.29 22.02
N PHE A 392 25.18 -7.58 20.73
CA PHE A 392 26.26 -7.77 19.78
C PHE A 392 26.89 -6.41 19.42
N SER A 393 28.19 -6.28 19.68
CA SER A 393 28.95 -5.05 19.43
C SER A 393 29.79 -5.13 18.16
N GLY A 394 29.37 -5.91 17.15
CA GLY A 394 30.15 -6.06 15.93
C GLY A 394 30.27 -4.77 15.15
N ASP A 395 31.47 -4.54 14.63
CA ASP A 395 31.82 -3.39 13.82
C ASP A 395 32.85 -3.78 12.76
N SER A 396 32.92 -2.99 11.69
CA SER A 396 33.94 -3.18 10.66
C SER A 396 34.32 -1.87 10.01
N SER A 397 35.44 -1.87 9.28
CA SER A 397 35.87 -0.73 8.48
C SER A 397 36.16 -1.18 7.06
N VAL A 398 35.66 -0.42 6.09
CA VAL A 398 35.85 -0.68 4.66
C VAL A 398 36.34 0.58 3.94
N PRO A 399 37.13 0.45 2.87
CA PRO A 399 37.47 1.62 2.03
C PRO A 399 36.21 2.34 1.53
N LEU A 400 36.30 3.67 1.37
CA LEU A 400 35.19 4.47 0.82
C LEU A 400 34.73 3.98 -0.57
N LEU A 401 35.66 3.55 -1.41
CA LEU A 401 35.39 3.05 -2.77
C LEU A 401 35.99 1.66 -2.94
N GLY A 402 35.36 0.82 -3.78
CA GLY A 402 35.91 -0.47 -4.19
C GLY A 402 36.05 -1.50 -3.07
N PHE A 403 35.16 -1.45 -2.07
CA PHE A 403 35.17 -2.38 -0.94
C PHE A 403 34.42 -3.69 -1.21
N ASP A 404 34.78 -4.76 -0.49
CA ASP A 404 33.91 -5.93 -0.31
C ASP A 404 32.91 -5.63 0.83
N PRO A 405 31.60 -5.69 0.59
CA PRO A 405 30.59 -5.48 1.64
C PRO A 405 30.71 -6.45 2.82
N GLY A 406 31.38 -7.59 2.64
CA GLY A 406 31.46 -8.64 3.66
C GLY A 406 30.15 -9.38 3.82
N LEU A 407 30.02 -10.12 4.92
CA LEU A 407 28.80 -10.78 5.36
C LEU A 407 28.40 -10.22 6.72
N PHE A 408 27.16 -10.47 7.12
CA PHE A 408 26.68 -10.18 8.46
C PHE A 408 27.53 -10.95 9.47
N GLU A 409 28.25 -10.21 10.30
CA GLU A 409 28.95 -10.73 11.45
C GLU A 409 27.91 -10.78 12.57
N GLY A 410 27.52 -11.97 13.03
CA GLY A 410 26.54 -12.16 14.10
C GLY A 410 26.99 -13.33 14.95
N GLY A 411 27.50 -13.02 16.15
CA GLY A 411 27.99 -14.03 17.10
C GLY A 411 26.98 -14.43 18.17
N ASP A 412 26.06 -13.53 18.50
CA ASP A 412 25.07 -13.74 19.56
C ASP A 412 23.71 -14.15 18.99
N GLU A 413 23.05 -15.09 19.66
CA GLU A 413 21.68 -15.51 19.33
C GLU A 413 20.71 -14.35 19.58
N THR A 414 19.72 -14.15 18.70
CA THR A 414 18.64 -13.17 18.95
C THR A 414 17.82 -13.63 20.15
N VAL A 415 17.69 -12.79 21.16
CA VAL A 415 16.95 -13.07 22.40
C VAL A 415 15.75 -12.13 22.54
N PRO A 416 14.69 -12.54 23.25
CA PRO A 416 13.59 -11.64 23.59
C PRO A 416 14.08 -10.41 24.37
N ALA A 417 13.62 -9.22 24.00
CA ALA A 417 13.96 -7.96 24.67
C ALA A 417 13.26 -7.73 26.01
#